data_AF-A0A2P7TA21-F1
#
_entry.id   AF-A0A2P7TA21-F1
#
_cell.length_a   1.000
_cell.length_b   1.000
_cell.length_c   1.000
_cell.angle_alpha   90.00
_cell.angle_beta   90.00
_cell.angle_gamma   90.00
#
_symmetry.space_group_name_H-M   'P 1'
#
loop_
_entity.id
_entity.type
_entity.pdbx_description
1 polymer ?
#
loop_
_entity_poly.entity_id
_entity_poly.type
_entity_poly.pdbx_seq_one_letter_code
_entity_poly.pdbx_strand_id
1 'polypeptide(L)'
;MEQLNPDKKAIIFVSLRNGEGFTLACHNAGLTPEYVTDYIGRYPSFADECSNYISAGIASLLQKRQQHLEEGNYDAVKKVDELRQKFIDRLTLWQSAGKTIYGTNHENALLLYKRPEEIATAYGMSYEAYLNYLSRKGGNGR
;
A
#
# COMPACT_ATOMS: atom_id res chain seq x y z
N MET A 1 -4.09 -28.46 -1.74
CA MET A 1 -3.76 -27.03 -1.93
C MET A 1 -2.85 -26.62 -0.80
N GLU A 2 -1.70 -26.04 -1.10
CA GLU A 2 -0.69 -25.70 -0.10
C GLU A 2 -1.11 -24.40 0.62
N GLN A 3 -1.38 -24.51 1.92
CA GLN A 3 -1.69 -23.35 2.76
C GLN A 3 -0.41 -22.57 3.03
N LEU A 4 -0.51 -21.24 3.09
CA LEU A 4 0.63 -20.40 3.48
C LEU A 4 1.12 -20.83 4.87
N ASN A 5 2.43 -21.07 5.00
CA ASN A 5 3.05 -21.43 6.28
C ASN A 5 2.66 -20.39 7.37
N PRO A 6 2.21 -20.82 8.57
CA PRO A 6 1.85 -19.94 9.68
C PRO A 6 2.93 -18.90 10.04
N ASP A 7 4.21 -19.25 10.00
CA ASP A 7 5.30 -18.33 10.33
C ASP A 7 5.38 -17.19 9.31
N LYS A 8 5.20 -17.52 8.02
CA LYS A 8 5.17 -16.52 6.95
C LYS A 8 3.97 -15.58 7.08
N LYS A 9 2.80 -16.11 7.47
CA LYS A 9 1.61 -15.28 7.78
C LYS A 9 1.89 -14.32 8.93
N ALA A 10 2.48 -14.81 10.01
CA ALA A 10 2.81 -14.01 11.18
C ALA A 10 3.77 -12.86 10.82
N ILE A 11 4.80 -13.14 10.01
CA ILE A 11 5.73 -12.11 9.52
C ILE A 11 5.01 -11.05 8.69
N ILE A 12 4.15 -11.46 7.74
CA ILE A 12 3.34 -10.52 6.96
C ILE A 12 2.52 -9.63 7.89
N PHE A 13 1.80 -10.21 8.84
CA PHE A 13 0.93 -9.48 9.76
C PHE A 13 1.67 -8.49 10.64
N VAL A 14 2.83 -8.87 11.19
CA VAL A 14 3.67 -7.98 12.00
C VAL A 14 4.19 -6.81 11.16
N SER A 15 4.68 -7.08 9.94
CA SER A 15 5.14 -6.03 9.02
C SER A 15 4.01 -5.05 8.64
N LEU A 16 2.81 -5.57 8.33
CA LEU A 16 1.65 -4.73 8.03
C LEU A 16 1.24 -3.88 9.24
N ARG A 17 1.20 -4.47 10.44
CA ARG A 17 0.92 -3.77 11.70
C ARG A 17 1.92 -2.66 12.01
N ASN A 18 3.18 -2.84 11.59
CA ASN A 18 4.23 -1.86 11.82
C ASN A 18 4.24 -0.72 10.80
N GLY A 19 3.37 -0.77 9.78
CA GLY A 19 3.33 0.26 8.75
C GLY A 19 4.43 0.09 7.70
N GLU A 20 4.87 -1.15 7.41
CA GLU A 20 5.94 -1.40 6.43
C GLU A 20 5.45 -1.52 4.99
N GLY A 21 4.20 -1.96 4.83
CA GLY A 21 3.48 -2.02 3.55
C GLY A 21 3.46 -3.43 2.98
N PHE A 22 2.53 -3.71 2.08
CA PHE A 22 2.28 -5.08 1.61
C PHE A 22 3.48 -5.69 0.87
N THR A 23 4.09 -4.94 -0.05
CA THR A 23 5.28 -5.41 -0.79
C THR A 23 6.42 -5.81 0.15
N LEU A 24 6.76 -4.97 1.14
CA LEU A 24 7.84 -5.26 2.07
C LEU A 24 7.46 -6.40 3.04
N ALA A 25 6.20 -6.47 3.48
CA ALA A 25 5.70 -7.56 4.30
C ALA A 25 5.87 -8.93 3.61
N CYS A 26 5.59 -9.00 2.30
CA CYS A 26 5.82 -10.21 1.51
C CYS A 26 7.30 -10.58 1.46
N HIS A 27 8.17 -9.60 1.20
CA HIS A 27 9.61 -9.82 1.10
C HIS A 27 10.20 -10.31 2.43
N ASN A 28 9.80 -9.71 3.56
CA ASN A 28 10.25 -10.14 4.89
C ASN A 28 9.85 -11.58 5.21
N ALA A 29 8.70 -12.03 4.69
CA ALA A 29 8.25 -13.41 4.81
C ALA A 29 8.92 -14.38 3.81
N GLY A 30 9.85 -13.90 2.97
CA GLY A 30 10.49 -14.67 1.92
C GLY A 30 9.50 -15.13 0.85
N LEU A 31 8.57 -14.25 0.46
CA LEU A 31 7.53 -14.49 -0.53
C LEU A 31 7.52 -13.38 -1.58
N THR A 32 7.07 -13.71 -2.79
CA THR A 32 6.82 -12.70 -3.81
C THR A 32 5.45 -12.06 -3.59
N PRO A 33 5.31 -10.74 -3.78
CA PRO A 33 4.02 -10.06 -3.68
C PRO A 33 2.93 -10.69 -4.57
N GLU A 34 3.27 -11.16 -5.76
CA GLU A 34 2.33 -11.77 -6.72
C GLU A 34 1.73 -13.06 -6.16
N TYR A 35 2.55 -13.89 -5.52
CA TYR A 35 2.08 -15.13 -4.89
C TYR A 35 1.12 -14.83 -3.74
N VAL A 36 1.43 -13.83 -2.92
CA VAL A 36 0.55 -13.44 -1.80
C VAL A 36 -0.74 -12.81 -2.33
N THR A 37 -0.68 -11.99 -3.38
CA THR A 37 -1.85 -11.43 -4.08
C THR A 37 -2.77 -12.51 -4.63
N ASP A 38 -2.24 -13.54 -5.29
CA ASP A 38 -3.02 -14.68 -5.76
C ASP A 38 -3.63 -15.46 -4.58
N TYR A 39 -2.88 -15.65 -3.49
CA TYR A 39 -3.39 -16.27 -2.27
C TYR A 39 -4.55 -15.48 -1.65
N ILE A 40 -4.47 -14.15 -1.60
CA ILE A 40 -5.55 -13.27 -1.13
C ILE A 40 -6.81 -13.44 -1.97
N GLY A 41 -6.67 -13.55 -3.30
CA GLY A 41 -7.80 -13.78 -4.20
C GLY A 41 -8.50 -15.12 -3.96
N ARG A 42 -7.76 -16.13 -3.50
CA ARG A 42 -8.28 -17.49 -3.25
C ARG A 42 -8.78 -17.70 -1.82
N TYR A 43 -8.31 -16.90 -0.86
CA TYR A 43 -8.60 -17.08 0.57
C TYR A 43 -9.13 -15.78 1.20
N PRO A 44 -10.45 -15.53 1.16
CA PRO A 44 -11.06 -14.30 1.69
C PRO A 44 -10.76 -14.03 3.16
N SER A 45 -10.68 -15.08 4.01
CA SER A 45 -10.35 -14.92 5.43
C SER A 45 -8.96 -14.33 5.64
N PHE A 46 -7.97 -14.75 4.85
CA PHE A 46 -6.63 -14.19 4.90
C PHE A 46 -6.62 -12.73 4.40
N ALA A 47 -7.50 -12.40 3.45
CA ALA A 47 -7.66 -11.04 2.99
C ALA A 47 -8.18 -10.11 4.10
N ASP A 48 -9.15 -10.58 4.87
CA ASP A 48 -9.72 -9.84 5.98
C ASP A 48 -8.70 -9.65 7.11
N GLU A 49 -7.91 -10.68 7.43
CA GLU A 49 -6.80 -10.59 8.38
C GLU A 49 -5.78 -9.53 7.97
N CYS A 50 -5.31 -9.56 6.72
CA CYS A 50 -4.38 -8.54 6.21
C CYS A 50 -4.98 -7.13 6.28
N SER A 51 -6.27 -6.97 5.94
CA SER A 51 -6.98 -5.68 6.01
C SER A 51 -7.01 -5.11 7.43
N ASN A 52 -7.23 -5.98 8.43
CA ASN A 52 -7.20 -5.59 9.84
C ASN A 52 -5.81 -5.12 10.27
N TYR A 53 -4.76 -5.83 9.89
CA TYR A 53 -3.39 -5.44 10.22
C TYR A 53 -2.94 -4.16 9.50
N ILE A 54 -3.38 -3.95 8.26
CA ILE A 54 -3.12 -2.70 7.55
C ILE A 54 -3.81 -1.53 8.25
N SER A 55 -5.08 -1.69 8.65
CA SER A 55 -5.81 -0.67 9.41
C SER A 55 -5.12 -0.34 10.74
N ALA A 56 -4.63 -1.36 11.45
CA ALA A 56 -3.83 -1.17 12.67
C ALA A 56 -2.50 -0.45 12.41
N GLY A 57 -1.83 -0.72 11.28
CA GLY A 57 -0.62 -0.02 10.87
C GLY A 57 -0.84 1.45 10.59
N ILE A 58 -1.93 1.81 9.90
CA ILE A 58 -2.33 3.21 9.66
C ILE A 58 -2.56 3.91 11.00
N ALA A 59 -3.36 3.30 11.89
CA ALA A 59 -3.66 3.87 13.20
C ALA A 59 -2.37 4.09 14.03
N SER A 60 -1.44 3.13 14.02
CA SER A 60 -0.16 3.25 14.72
C SER A 60 0.70 4.40 14.19
N LEU A 61 0.79 4.57 12.87
CA LEU A 61 1.53 5.66 12.26
C LEU A 61 0.91 7.03 12.61
N LEU A 62 -0.42 7.15 12.58
CA LEU A 62 -1.12 8.37 12.96
C LEU A 62 -0.92 8.71 14.45
N GLN A 63 -1.00 7.71 15.33
CA GLN A 63 -0.77 7.89 16.76
C GLN A 63 0.66 8.35 17.06
N LYS A 64 1.68 7.71 16.45
CA LYS A 64 3.09 8.12 16.59
C LYS A 64 3.32 9.55 16.12
N ARG A 65 2.69 9.93 15.00
CA ARG A 65 2.76 11.29 14.47
C ARG A 65 2.16 12.30 15.47
N GLN A 66 1.00 12.00 16.03
CA GLN A 66 0.32 12.86 17.00
C GLN A 66 1.16 13.03 18.27
N GLN A 67 1.74 11.94 18.79
CA GLN A 67 2.63 11.99 19.93
C GLN A 67 3.84 12.92 19.68
N HIS A 68 4.51 12.79 18.54
CA HIS A 68 5.65 13.66 18.22
C HIS A 68 5.27 15.13 18.00
N LEU A 69 4.03 15.41 17.57
CA LEU A 69 3.51 16.77 17.51
C LEU A 69 3.31 17.36 18.90
N GLU A 70 2.73 16.60 19.84
CA GLU A 70 2.53 17.00 21.23
C GLU A 70 3.87 17.23 21.96
N GLU A 71 4.89 16.45 21.62
CA GLU A 71 6.27 16.59 22.12
C GLU A 71 7.05 17.75 21.45
N GLY A 72 6.51 18.39 20.42
CA GLY A 72 7.20 19.43 19.64
C GLY A 72 8.38 18.92 18.79
N ASN A 73 8.47 17.61 18.55
CA ASN A 73 9.56 16.97 17.81
C ASN A 73 9.25 16.86 16.31
N TYR A 74 9.35 17.99 15.61
CA TYR A 74 9.01 18.07 14.18
C TYR A 74 9.88 17.20 13.26
N ASP A 75 11.14 16.94 13.63
CA ASP A 75 12.00 16.02 12.88
C ASP A 75 11.47 14.59 12.91
N ALA A 76 10.95 14.15 14.07
CA ALA A 76 10.33 12.84 14.20
C ALA A 76 8.98 12.79 13.45
N VAL A 77 8.20 13.87 13.45
CA VAL A 77 6.97 13.98 12.63
C VAL A 77 7.28 13.77 11.16
N LYS A 78 8.31 14.44 10.63
CA LYS A 78 8.73 14.28 9.23
C LYS A 78 9.10 12.83 8.89
N LYS A 79 9.84 12.15 9.78
CA LYS A 79 10.18 10.73 9.60
C LYS A 79 8.94 9.83 9.57
N VAL A 80 7.95 10.09 10.43
CA VAL A 80 6.68 9.33 10.43
C VAL A 80 5.88 9.60 9.16
N ASP A 81 5.84 10.85 8.67
CA ASP A 81 5.18 11.20 7.41
C ASP A 81 5.84 10.49 6.20
N GLU A 82 7.17 10.43 6.15
CA GLU A 82 7.92 9.67 5.12
C GLU A 82 7.63 8.17 5.19
N LEU A 83 7.56 7.59 6.40
CA LEU A 83 7.21 6.19 6.60
C LEU A 83 5.76 5.91 6.17
N ARG A 84 4.82 6.80 6.51
CA ARG A 84 3.43 6.71 6.06
C ARG A 84 3.32 6.74 4.55
N GLN A 85 4.11 7.57 3.89
CA GLN A 85 4.12 7.63 2.43
C GLN A 85 4.61 6.31 1.82
N LYS A 86 5.76 5.81 2.28
CA LYS A 86 6.30 4.51 1.83
C LYS A 86 5.35 3.36 2.12
N PHE A 87 4.62 3.42 3.24
CA PHE A 87 3.61 2.42 3.59
C PHE A 87 2.51 2.37 2.54
N ILE A 88 1.91 3.52 2.22
CA ILE A 88 0.86 3.65 1.20
C ILE A 88 1.38 3.17 -0.15
N ASP A 89 2.60 3.59 -0.54
CA ASP A 89 3.18 3.23 -1.83
C ASP A 89 3.29 1.71 -2.01
N ARG A 90 3.59 1.01 -0.91
CA ARG A 90 3.73 -0.45 -0.85
C ARG A 90 2.42 -1.19 -0.66
N LEU A 91 1.28 -0.52 -0.55
CA LEU A 91 -0.07 -1.13 -0.58
C LEU A 91 -0.67 -1.18 -2.00
N THR A 92 0.01 -0.66 -3.02
CA THR A 92 -0.52 -0.59 -4.39
C THR A 92 -0.85 -1.97 -4.99
N LEU A 93 -0.01 -2.98 -4.76
CA LEU A 93 -0.27 -4.35 -5.23
C LEU A 93 -1.47 -5.00 -4.52
N TRP A 94 -1.80 -4.56 -3.30
CA TRP A 94 -3.02 -4.99 -2.60
C TRP A 94 -4.29 -4.49 -3.31
N GLN A 95 -4.27 -3.27 -3.87
CA GLN A 95 -5.36 -2.76 -4.70
C GLN A 95 -5.56 -3.57 -5.99
N SER A 96 -4.47 -4.03 -6.62
CA SER A 96 -4.55 -4.93 -7.80
C SER A 96 -5.20 -6.30 -7.48
N ALA A 97 -5.19 -6.72 -6.21
CA ALA A 97 -5.91 -7.91 -5.75
C ALA A 97 -7.44 -7.70 -5.67
N GLY A 98 -7.96 -6.54 -6.09
CA GLY A 98 -9.36 -6.15 -5.95
C GLY A 98 -9.75 -5.74 -4.54
N LYS A 99 -8.76 -5.48 -3.66
CA LYS A 99 -8.97 -5.06 -2.27
C LYS A 99 -8.54 -3.59 -2.13
N THR A 100 -9.51 -2.68 -2.21
CA THR A 100 -9.24 -1.24 -2.18
C THR A 100 -8.88 -0.78 -0.77
N ILE A 101 -7.73 -0.12 -0.63
CA ILE A 101 -7.43 0.71 0.53
C ILE A 101 -7.53 2.15 0.07
N TYR A 102 -8.51 2.88 0.62
CA TYR A 102 -8.73 4.29 0.33
C TYR A 102 -7.55 5.10 0.85
N GLY A 103 -6.79 5.74 -0.06
CA GLY A 103 -5.64 6.51 0.41
C GLY A 103 -4.65 7.04 -0.63
N THR A 104 -5.06 7.44 -1.83
CA THR A 104 -4.23 8.34 -2.64
C THR A 104 -5.10 9.08 -3.67
N ASN A 105 -4.97 10.40 -3.75
CA ASN A 105 -5.51 11.17 -4.86
C ASN A 105 -4.48 11.20 -6.02
N HIS A 106 -4.95 11.54 -7.22
CA HIS A 106 -4.17 11.51 -8.46
C HIS A 106 -2.88 12.35 -8.42
N GLU A 107 -2.94 13.50 -7.74
CA GLU A 107 -1.80 14.43 -7.62
C GLU A 107 -0.66 13.84 -6.80
N ASN A 108 -0.98 13.11 -5.73
CA ASN A 108 0.02 12.40 -4.94
C ASN A 108 0.62 11.23 -5.74
N ALA A 109 -0.20 10.47 -6.48
CA ALA A 109 0.32 9.36 -7.29
C ALA A 109 1.35 9.82 -8.35
N LEU A 110 1.12 10.96 -9.01
CA LEU A 110 2.08 11.52 -9.98
C LEU A 110 3.39 12.01 -9.34
N LEU A 111 3.36 12.44 -8.08
CA LEU A 111 4.55 12.92 -7.36
C LEU A 111 5.43 11.78 -6.82
N LEU A 112 4.81 10.63 -6.53
CA LEU A 112 5.43 9.53 -5.79
C LEU A 112 5.97 8.45 -6.71
N TYR A 113 5.29 8.19 -7.82
CA TYR A 113 5.64 7.10 -8.72
C TYR A 113 6.22 7.65 -10.03
N LYS A 114 7.30 7.02 -10.49
CA LYS A 114 7.96 7.38 -11.75
C LYS A 114 7.49 6.53 -12.92
N ARG A 115 6.79 5.42 -12.64
CA ARG A 115 6.33 4.46 -13.65
C ARG A 115 4.82 4.56 -13.85
N PRO A 116 4.36 4.73 -15.11
CA PRO A 116 2.94 4.83 -15.44
C PRO A 116 2.05 3.70 -14.92
N GLU A 117 2.56 2.48 -14.81
CA GLU A 117 1.83 1.29 -14.35
C GLU A 117 1.51 1.36 -12.85
N GLU A 118 2.44 1.90 -12.06
CA GLU A 118 2.29 2.10 -10.62
C GLU A 118 1.28 3.23 -10.34
N ILE A 119 1.30 4.28 -11.16
CA ILE A 119 0.34 5.39 -11.09
C ILE A 119 -1.07 4.91 -11.47
N ALA A 120 -1.19 4.10 -12.53
CA ALA A 120 -2.46 3.50 -12.95
C ALA A 120 -3.10 2.67 -11.84
N THR A 121 -2.27 1.82 -11.20
CA THR A 121 -2.70 0.94 -10.11
C THR A 121 -3.11 1.74 -8.89
N ALA A 122 -2.33 2.76 -8.50
CA ALA A 122 -2.64 3.67 -7.39
C ALA A 122 -3.92 4.49 -7.63
N TYR A 123 -4.31 4.66 -8.90
CA TYR A 123 -5.52 5.36 -9.32
C TYR A 123 -6.70 4.42 -9.58
N GLY A 124 -6.55 3.13 -9.25
CA GLY A 124 -7.62 2.13 -9.33
C GLY A 124 -8.05 1.81 -10.76
N MET A 125 -7.14 1.91 -11.73
CA MET A 125 -7.43 1.67 -13.15
C MET A 125 -6.41 0.74 -13.79
N SER A 126 -6.82 0.07 -14.87
CA SER A 126 -5.88 -0.72 -15.67
C SER A 126 -4.85 0.19 -16.31
N TYR A 127 -3.67 -0.36 -16.62
CA TYR A 127 -2.63 0.40 -17.29
C TYR A 127 -3.11 1.01 -18.62
N GLU A 128 -3.87 0.26 -19.43
CA GLU A 128 -4.48 0.78 -20.66
C GLU A 128 -5.49 1.89 -20.40
N ALA A 129 -6.30 1.79 -19.34
CA ALA A 129 -7.24 2.84 -18.95
C ALA A 129 -6.50 4.12 -18.53
N TYR A 130 -5.33 3.97 -17.91
CA TYR A 130 -4.48 5.09 -17.53
C TYR A 130 -3.81 5.77 -18.73
N LEU A 131 -3.30 4.99 -19.70
CA LEU A 131 -2.78 5.56 -20.96
C LEU A 131 -3.87 6.33 -21.72
N ASN A 132 -5.10 5.81 -21.75
CA ASN A 132 -6.26 6.50 -22.32
C ASN A 132 -6.68 7.75 -21.53
N TYR A 133 -6.49 7.75 -20.22
CA TYR A 133 -6.73 8.92 -19.37
C TYR A 133 -5.72 10.03 -19.66
N LEU A 134 -4.43 9.68 -19.80
CA LEU A 134 -3.35 10.63 -20.14
C LEU A 134 -3.56 11.26 -21.52
N SER A 135 -3.95 10.46 -22.52
CA SER A 135 -4.19 10.95 -23.88
C SER A 135 -5.38 11.93 -23.95
N ARG A 136 -6.39 11.76 -23.10
CA ARG A 136 -7.54 12.67 -22.98
C ARG A 136 -7.20 13.97 -22.24
N LYS A 137 -6.34 13.92 -21.20
CA LYS A 137 -5.89 15.13 -20.47
C LYS A 137 -4.87 15.96 -21.25
N GLY A 138 -4.06 15.36 -22.12
CA GLY A 138 -3.09 16.07 -22.98
C GLY A 138 -3.70 16.73 -24.22
N GLY A 139 -5.00 16.52 -24.51
CA GLY A 139 -5.65 16.97 -25.74
C GLY A 139 -6.38 18.32 -25.70
N ASN A 140 -6.54 18.95 -24.53
CA ASN A 140 -7.23 20.24 -24.41
C ASN A 140 -6.25 21.42 -24.37
N GLY A 141 -5.44 21.52 -25.43
CA GLY A 141 -4.63 22.68 -25.77
C GLY A 141 -4.90 23.09 -27.21
N ARG A 142 -6.10 23.58 -27.49
CA ARG A 142 -6.41 24.43 -28.64
C ARG A 142 -7.16 25.66 -28.14
#